data_AF-A0A0E3B7S8-F1
#
_entry.id   AF-A0A0E3B7S8-F1
#
_cell.length_a   1.000
_cell.length_b   1.000
_cell.length_c   1.000
_cell.angle_alpha   90.00
_cell.angle_beta   90.00
_cell.angle_gamma   90.00
#
_symmetry.space_group_name_H-M   'P 1'
#
loop_
_entity.id
_entity.type
_entity.pdbx_description
1 polymer ?
#
loop_
_entity_poly.entity_id
_entity_poly.type
_entity_poly.pdbx_seq_one_letter_code
_entity_poly.pdbx_strand_id
1 'polypeptide(L)'
;MNKNRVELEGFLGNEPDLRRLPSGEAVTNMRLATTEYWQDKGGARKSHTEWHSLVIYGPLAELAAKHWHKGDNIAAEGRIQSRTFGEDNKKVAREIIVFRAHRIDRLPGADRTEEAAEEAATGSADNWPKV
;
A
#
# COMPACT_ATOMS: atom_id res chain seq x y z
N MET A 1 12.19 2.89 -29.17
CA MET A 1 11.97 3.62 -27.90
C MET A 1 11.54 2.60 -26.84
N ASN A 2 12.15 2.59 -25.66
CA ASN A 2 11.83 1.65 -24.58
C ASN A 2 10.96 2.35 -23.50
N LYS A 3 10.16 1.58 -22.76
CA LYS A 3 9.27 2.08 -21.69
C LYS A 3 9.43 1.21 -20.45
N ASN A 4 9.75 1.83 -19.32
CA ASN A 4 9.71 1.22 -17.98
C ASN A 4 8.77 2.07 -17.13
N ARG A 5 7.59 1.51 -16.83
CA ARG A 5 6.53 2.17 -16.06
C ARG A 5 5.82 1.11 -15.22
N VAL A 6 5.56 1.46 -13.97
CA VAL A 6 4.79 0.66 -13.02
C VAL A 6 3.71 1.54 -12.41
N GLU A 7 2.52 0.97 -12.29
CA GLU A 7 1.35 1.55 -11.62
C GLU A 7 0.92 0.56 -10.54
N LEU A 8 0.78 1.04 -9.31
CA LEU A 8 0.36 0.24 -8.16
C LEU A 8 -0.66 1.00 -7.34
N GLU A 9 -1.65 0.28 -6.83
CA GLU A 9 -2.60 0.77 -5.84
C GLU A 9 -2.64 -0.23 -4.69
N GLY A 10 -2.52 0.25 -3.46
CA GLY A 10 -2.43 -0.64 -2.30
C GLY A 10 -2.22 0.09 -0.98
N PHE A 11 -1.93 -0.67 0.06
CA PHE A 11 -1.87 -0.17 1.42
C PHE A 11 -0.44 -0.08 1.94
N LEU A 12 -0.10 1.01 2.63
CA LEU A 12 1.20 1.16 3.28
C LEU A 12 1.37 0.16 4.43
N GLY A 13 2.43 -0.65 4.39
CA GLY A 13 2.74 -1.64 5.43
C GLY A 13 3.47 -1.06 6.64
N ASN A 14 4.09 0.09 6.47
CA ASN A 14 4.90 0.77 7.48
C ASN A 14 4.74 2.29 7.36
N GLU A 15 5.14 2.99 8.43
CA GLU A 15 5.29 4.44 8.40
C GLU A 15 6.31 4.85 7.34
N PRO A 16 6.08 5.94 6.58
CA PRO A 16 7.07 6.44 5.65
C PRO A 16 8.36 6.88 6.36
N ASP A 17 9.48 6.24 6.02
CA ASP A 17 10.79 6.52 6.60
C ASP A 17 11.49 7.64 5.82
N LEU A 18 11.40 8.87 6.34
CA LEU A 18 12.05 10.06 5.78
C LEU A 18 13.52 10.15 6.22
N ARG A 19 14.41 10.24 5.25
CA ARG A 19 15.84 10.45 5.43
C ARG A 19 16.31 11.58 4.52
N ARG A 20 17.43 12.21 4.86
CA ARG A 20 18.11 13.17 3.98
C ARG A 20 19.43 12.59 3.51
N LEU A 21 19.68 12.68 2.21
CA LEU A 21 20.97 12.31 1.63
C LEU A 21 22.02 13.36 2.00
N PRO A 22 23.33 13.04 1.87
CA PRO A 22 24.40 14.03 2.05
C PRO A 22 24.28 15.25 1.13
N SER A 23 23.58 15.11 -0.01
CA SER A 23 23.23 16.21 -0.91
C SER A 23 22.15 17.17 -0.37
N GLY A 24 21.52 16.84 0.75
CA GLY A 24 20.36 17.56 1.31
C GLY A 24 19.01 17.09 0.76
N GLU A 25 19.00 16.27 -0.29
CA GLU A 25 17.79 15.76 -0.91
C GLU A 25 17.02 14.82 0.03
N ALA A 26 15.71 15.05 0.17
CA ALA A 26 14.81 14.20 0.93
C ALA A 26 14.54 12.89 0.19
N VAL A 27 14.55 11.79 0.93
CA VAL A 27 14.23 10.44 0.44
C VAL A 27 13.30 9.78 1.42
N THR A 28 12.21 9.20 0.91
CA THR A 28 11.25 8.46 1.73
C THR A 28 11.12 7.03 1.24
N ASN A 29 11.32 6.09 2.16
CA ASN A 29 11.20 4.66 1.89
C ASN A 29 9.90 4.12 2.50
N MET A 30 9.18 3.32 1.72
CA MET A 30 7.92 2.71 2.13
C MET A 30 7.78 1.29 1.56
N ARG A 31 6.91 0.51 2.19
CA ARG A 31 6.47 -0.80 1.71
C ARG A 31 4.98 -0.74 1.37
N LEU A 32 4.64 -1.14 0.16
CA LEU A 32 3.25 -1.17 -0.31
C LEU A 32 2.80 -2.62 -0.45
N ALA A 33 1.63 -2.96 0.11
CA ALA A 33 0.97 -4.23 -0.09
C ALA A 33 -0.07 -4.13 -1.21
N THR A 34 0.00 -5.04 -2.19
CA THR A 34 -1.06 -5.25 -3.19
C THR A 34 -1.63 -6.65 -3.02
N THR A 35 -2.94 -6.79 -2.85
CA THR A 35 -3.57 -8.10 -2.63
C THR A 35 -4.48 -8.46 -3.78
N GLU A 36 -4.25 -9.63 -4.37
CA GLU A 36 -5.12 -10.22 -5.38
C GLU A 36 -6.03 -11.26 -4.73
N TYR A 37 -7.29 -11.30 -5.15
CA TYR A 37 -8.27 -12.30 -4.70
C TYR A 37 -8.76 -13.09 -5.90
N TRP A 38 -8.75 -14.42 -5.81
CA TRP A 38 -9.28 -15.29 -6.86
C TRP A 38 -9.95 -16.52 -6.26
N GLN A 39 -10.78 -17.18 -7.06
CA GLN A 39 -11.36 -18.47 -6.71
C GLN A 39 -10.55 -19.58 -7.35
N ASP A 40 -10.19 -20.61 -6.58
CA ASP A 40 -9.52 -21.78 -7.14
C ASP A 40 -10.51 -22.74 -7.82
N LYS A 41 -9.97 -23.76 -8.49
CA LYS A 41 -10.78 -24.77 -9.20
C LYS A 41 -11.71 -25.56 -8.29
N GLY A 42 -11.47 -25.57 -6.97
CA GLY A 42 -12.31 -26.22 -5.96
C GLY A 42 -13.39 -25.30 -5.39
N GLY A 43 -13.48 -24.05 -5.87
CA GLY A 43 -14.46 -23.08 -5.40
C GLY A 43 -14.03 -22.30 -4.15
N ALA A 44 -12.83 -22.55 -3.60
CA ALA A 44 -12.34 -21.82 -2.43
C ALA A 44 -11.81 -20.44 -2.84
N ARG A 45 -12.18 -19.41 -2.09
CA ARG A 45 -11.61 -18.05 -2.23
C ARG A 45 -10.19 -18.04 -1.66
N LYS A 46 -9.23 -17.57 -2.44
CA LYS A 46 -7.83 -17.40 -2.05
C LYS A 46 -7.40 -15.95 -2.23
N SER A 47 -6.38 -15.56 -1.48
CA SER A 47 -5.73 -14.25 -1.57
C SER A 47 -4.22 -14.39 -1.59
N HIS A 48 -3.55 -13.49 -2.30
CA HIS A 48 -2.09 -13.39 -2.34
C HIS A 48 -1.68 -11.93 -2.23
N THR A 49 -0.81 -11.63 -1.28
CA THR A 49 -0.30 -10.29 -1.04
C THR A 49 1.13 -10.19 -1.52
N GLU A 50 1.36 -9.30 -2.47
CA GLU A 50 2.69 -8.90 -2.90
C GLU A 50 3.14 -7.62 -2.21
N TRP A 51 4.44 -7.57 -1.93
CA TRP A 51 5.05 -6.47 -1.21
C TRP A 51 6.08 -5.74 -2.08
N HIS A 52 5.87 -4.43 -2.25
CA HIS A 52 6.65 -3.57 -3.13
C HIS A 52 7.47 -2.57 -2.33
N SER A 53 8.74 -2.38 -2.70
CA SER A 53 9.60 -1.37 -2.07
C SER A 53 9.48 -0.10 -2.88
N LEU A 54 8.97 0.96 -2.26
CA LEU A 54 8.84 2.27 -2.87
C LEU A 54 9.97 3.19 -2.37
N VAL A 55 10.52 3.98 -3.29
CA VAL A 55 11.48 5.04 -3.00
C VAL A 55 10.98 6.32 -3.65
N ILE A 56 10.80 7.35 -2.83
CA ILE A 56 10.34 8.69 -3.25
C ILE A 56 11.46 9.69 -2.95
N TYR A 57 11.65 10.65 -3.84
CA TYR A 57 12.65 11.70 -3.71
C TYR A 57 12.02 13.10 -3.66
N GLY A 58 12.77 14.06 -3.12
CA GLY A 58 12.47 15.49 -3.19
C GLY A 58 11.19 15.90 -2.44
N PRO A 59 10.46 16.92 -2.93
CA PRO A 59 9.27 17.43 -2.24
C PRO A 59 8.16 16.39 -2.02
N LEU A 60 8.02 15.42 -2.93
CA LEU A 60 7.04 14.35 -2.77
C LEU A 60 7.39 13.43 -1.60
N ALA A 61 8.69 13.24 -1.30
CA ALA A 61 9.15 12.48 -0.16
C ALA A 61 8.75 13.17 1.16
N GLU A 62 8.97 14.48 1.25
CA GLU A 62 8.57 15.28 2.43
C GLU A 62 7.05 15.28 2.63
N LEU A 63 6.28 15.39 1.54
CA LEU A 63 4.82 15.33 1.58
C LEU A 63 4.34 13.96 2.05
N ALA A 64 4.87 12.88 1.47
CA ALA A 64 4.53 11.51 1.83
C ALA A 64 4.78 11.26 3.32
N ALA A 65 5.96 11.63 3.83
CA ALA A 65 6.31 11.44 5.23
C ALA A 65 5.53 12.32 6.21
N LYS A 66 5.03 13.47 5.76
CA LYS A 66 4.23 14.37 6.59
C LYS A 66 2.76 13.97 6.68
N HIS A 67 2.22 13.37 5.62
CA HIS A 67 0.77 13.22 5.46
C HIS A 67 0.30 11.77 5.34
N TRP A 68 1.19 10.84 5.00
CA TRP A 68 0.84 9.43 4.88
C TRP A 68 1.31 8.65 6.09
N HIS A 69 0.53 7.62 6.45
CA HIS A 69 0.78 6.77 7.60
C HIS A 69 0.63 5.30 7.21
N LYS A 70 1.09 4.40 8.08
CA LYS A 70 0.82 2.97 7.91
C LYS A 70 -0.69 2.75 7.77
N GLY A 71 -1.07 1.92 6.79
CA GLY A 71 -2.46 1.58 6.49
C GLY A 71 -3.13 2.52 5.49
N ASP A 72 -2.51 3.64 5.11
CA ASP A 72 -3.06 4.49 4.06
C ASP A 72 -3.09 3.75 2.71
N ASN A 73 -4.22 3.91 2.00
CA ASN A 73 -4.34 3.47 0.62
C ASN A 73 -3.71 4.52 -0.29
N ILE A 74 -2.77 4.11 -1.15
CA ILE A 74 -2.08 5.01 -2.07
C ILE A 74 -2.08 4.44 -3.49
N ALA A 75 -2.18 5.33 -4.47
CA ALA A 75 -1.82 5.06 -5.85
C ALA A 75 -0.41 5.61 -6.11
N ALA A 76 0.45 4.80 -6.74
CA ALA A 76 1.82 5.15 -7.06
C ALA A 76 2.16 4.78 -8.51
N GLU A 77 2.81 5.72 -9.20
CA GLU A 77 3.37 5.53 -10.54
C GLU A 77 4.89 5.76 -10.48
N GLY A 78 5.63 4.83 -11.07
CA GLY A 78 7.07 4.78 -10.97
C GLY A 78 7.74 3.98 -12.07
N ARG A 79 9.01 3.66 -11.83
CA ARG A 79 9.81 2.74 -12.65
C ARG A 79 10.47 1.71 -11.76
N ILE A 80 10.61 0.47 -12.24
CA ILE A 80 11.38 -0.54 -11.50
C ILE A 80 12.86 -0.28 -11.72
N GLN A 81 13.61 -0.29 -10.62
CA GLN A 81 15.05 -0.26 -10.59
C GLN A 81 15.56 -1.46 -9.80
N SER A 82 16.44 -2.24 -10.44
CA SER A 82 17.16 -3.33 -9.78
C SER A 82 18.52 -2.81 -9.34
N ARG A 83 18.92 -3.09 -8.09
CA ARG A 83 20.28 -2.87 -7.60
C ARG A 83 20.91 -4.20 -7.19
N THR A 84 22.12 -4.45 -7.68
CA THR A 84 22.96 -5.56 -7.23
C THR A 84 23.75 -5.13 -6.01
N PHE A 85 23.87 -6.02 -5.03
CA PHE A 85 24.63 -5.77 -3.82
C PHE A 85 25.29 -7.04 -3.27
N GLY A 86 26.27 -6.86 -2.39
CA GLY A 86 27.12 -7.93 -1.85
C GLY A 86 28.40 -8.13 -2.67
N GLU A 87 29.43 -8.74 -2.05
CA GLU A 87 30.77 -8.91 -2.64
C GLU A 87 30.73 -9.69 -3.97
N ASP A 88 29.82 -10.68 -4.06
CA ASP A 88 29.65 -11.50 -5.27
C ASP A 88 28.68 -10.91 -6.30
N ASN A 89 28.07 -9.74 -6.07
CA ASN A 89 26.97 -9.16 -6.88
C ASN A 89 25.76 -10.09 -7.14
N LYS A 90 25.65 -11.22 -6.42
CA LYS A 90 24.58 -12.21 -6.61
C LYS A 90 23.22 -11.77 -6.08
N LYS A 91 23.16 -10.80 -5.17
CA LYS A 91 21.90 -10.35 -4.57
C LYS A 91 21.33 -9.19 -5.39
N VAL A 92 20.09 -9.35 -5.83
CA VAL A 92 19.35 -8.32 -6.57
C VAL A 92 18.19 -7.84 -5.71
N ALA A 93 18.20 -6.58 -5.33
CA ALA A 93 17.04 -5.89 -4.76
C ALA A 93 16.30 -5.16 -5.88
N ARG A 94 14.96 -5.20 -5.84
CA ARG A 94 14.08 -4.46 -6.75
C ARG A 94 13.32 -3.42 -5.97
N GLU A 95 13.38 -2.19 -6.46
CA GLU A 95 12.74 -1.03 -5.87
C GLU A 95 11.99 -0.28 -6.97
N ILE A 96 10.89 0.38 -6.60
CA ILE A 96 10.15 1.24 -7.50
C ILE A 96 10.47 2.67 -7.15
N ILE A 97 11.09 3.37 -8.10
CA ILE A 97 11.34 4.80 -7.99
C ILE A 97 10.06 5.51 -8.40
N VAL A 98 9.38 6.12 -7.43
CA VAL A 98 8.08 6.77 -7.61
C VAL A 98 8.30 8.19 -8.10
N PHE A 99 7.57 8.58 -9.14
CA PHE A 99 7.57 9.95 -9.65
C PHE A 99 6.20 10.64 -9.53
N ARG A 100 5.11 9.87 -9.35
CA ARG A 100 3.77 10.39 -8.99
C ARG A 100 3.14 9.47 -7.96
N ALA A 101 2.54 10.03 -6.92
CA ALA A 101 1.73 9.26 -5.99
C ALA A 101 0.71 10.16 -5.26
N HIS A 102 -0.41 9.57 -4.86
CA HIS A 102 -1.45 10.24 -4.09
C HIS A 102 -2.15 9.25 -3.15
N ARG A 103 -2.63 9.74 -2.01
CA ARG A 103 -3.48 8.96 -1.12
C ARG A 103 -4.87 8.85 -1.72
N ILE A 104 -5.45 7.66 -1.65
CA ILE A 104 -6.83 7.39 -2.01
C ILE A 104 -7.65 7.48 -0.72
N ASP A 105 -8.36 8.59 -0.54
CA ASP A 105 -9.25 8.76 0.60
C ASP A 105 -10.47 7.84 0.45
N ARG A 106 -10.88 7.19 1.54
CA ARG A 106 -12.18 6.51 1.58
C ARG A 106 -13.29 7.55 1.56
N LEU A 107 -14.35 7.32 0.78
CA LEU A 107 -15.53 8.17 0.85
C LEU A 107 -16.08 8.17 2.29
N PRO A 108 -16.40 9.35 2.86
CA PRO A 108 -16.96 9.42 4.19
C PRO A 108 -18.29 8.65 4.22
N GLY A 109 -18.33 7.56 5.00
CA GLY A 109 -19.50 6.68 5.15
C GLY A 109 -19.28 5.20 4.81
N ALA A 110 -18.13 4.81 4.26
CA ALA A 110 -17.83 3.41 3.94
C ALA A 110 -17.55 2.51 5.16
N ASP A 111 -17.10 3.06 6.30
CA ASP A 111 -16.91 2.28 7.54
C ASP A 111 -18.24 1.84 8.17
N ARG A 112 -19.35 2.51 7.83
CA ARG A 112 -20.67 2.22 8.41
C ARG A 112 -21.20 0.83 8.03
N THR A 113 -20.67 0.20 6.99
CA THR A 113 -21.08 -1.15 6.58
C THR A 113 -20.36 -2.27 7.31
N GLU A 114 -19.14 -2.05 7.81
CA GLU A 114 -18.43 -3.05 8.63
C GLU A 114 -18.87 -2.95 10.09
N GLU A 115 -19.03 -1.74 10.62
CA GLU A 115 -19.51 -1.50 11.99
C GLU A 115 -20.97 -1.94 12.17
N ALA A 116 -21.84 -1.71 11.17
CA ALA A 116 -23.22 -2.22 11.19
C ALA A 116 -23.31 -3.75 10.98
N ALA A 117 -22.33 -4.37 10.30
CA ALA A 117 -22.27 -5.82 10.17
C ALA A 117 -21.80 -6.49 11.48
N GLU A 118 -20.93 -5.82 12.25
CA GLU A 118 -20.45 -6.26 13.55
C GLU A 118 -21.49 -6.04 14.67
N GLU A 119 -22.25 -4.93 14.62
CA GLU A 119 -23.44 -4.71 15.47
C GLU A 119 -24.58 -5.69 15.15
N ALA A 120 -24.82 -6.02 13.88
CA ALA A 120 -25.81 -7.03 13.51
C ALA A 120 -25.40 -8.46 13.93
N ALA A 121 -24.10 -8.72 14.10
CA ALA A 121 -23.58 -10.00 14.59
C ALA A 121 -23.56 -10.11 16.13
N THR A 122 -23.59 -8.98 16.85
CA THR A 122 -23.58 -8.90 18.32
C THR A 122 -24.92 -8.49 18.93
N GLY A 123 -25.87 -8.01 18.13
CA GLY A 123 -27.23 -7.66 18.49
C GLY A 123 -28.13 -8.87 18.74
N SER A 124 -28.15 -9.28 20.01
CA SER A 124 -29.03 -10.25 20.67
C SER A 124 -30.42 -10.48 20.04
N ALA A 125 -30.75 -11.75 19.89
CA ALA A 125 -32.06 -12.29 19.57
C ALA A 125 -33.09 -12.00 20.68
N ASP A 126 -33.69 -10.80 20.72
CA ASP A 126 -34.79 -10.55 21.67
C ASP A 126 -35.68 -9.33 21.36
N ASN A 127 -36.16 -9.19 20.11
CA ASN A 127 -37.25 -8.25 19.86
C ASN A 127 -38.23 -8.74 18.78
N TRP A 128 -39.13 -9.64 19.18
CA TRP A 128 -40.36 -9.92 18.43
C TRP A 128 -41.54 -9.31 19.18
N PRO A 129 -42.43 -8.53 18.52
CA PRO A 129 -43.62 -8.01 19.18
C PRO A 129 -44.57 -9.17 19.46
N LYS A 130 -44.81 -9.46 20.75
CA LYS A 130 -45.90 -10.35 21.15
C LYS A 130 -47.21 -9.58 20.95
N VAL A 131 -48.04 -10.07 20.03
CA VAL A 131 -49.45 -9.69 19.86
C VAL A 131 -50.27 -10.02 21.09
#